data_AF-A0A818TIT0-F1
#
_entry.id   AF-A0A818TIT0-F1
#
_cell.length_a   1.000
_cell.length_b   1.000
_cell.length_c   1.000
_cell.angle_alpha   90.00
_cell.angle_beta   90.00
_cell.angle_gamma   90.00
#
_symmetry.space_group_name_H-M   'P 1'
#
loop_
_entity.id
_entity.type
_entity.pdbx_description
1 polymer ?
#
loop_
_entity_poly.entity_id
_entity_poly.type
_entity_poly.pdbx_seq_one_letter_code
_entity_poly.pdbx_strand_id
1 'polypeptide(L)'
;MKNPYDMNQAEIICALALELMTASRSVINPLTKQPFRMKFGFHSGPAVGGIVGNRNYQYCLFGDTINTASRVTTSSEPGKIHLSATSYELLKDSVCFATAYRGKTEMKGKGSMDTYWLLGPTETYLSLLEATRTRNVPSVNLLNGNKEEPLLLAPSIPTSSTLKVSKVPFNNGDLIDPMSSLTRTSSLTKNNVLNKMKEKNLSCPFSGAQL
;
A
#
# COMPACT_ATOMS: atom_id res chain seq x y z
N MET A 1 3.06 26.90 6.95
CA MET A 1 3.74 25.82 7.69
C MET A 1 2.71 24.73 7.91
N LYS A 2 2.89 23.51 7.35
CA LYS A 2 1.92 22.42 7.54
C LYS A 2 1.95 21.99 9.02
N ASN A 3 0.79 21.65 9.57
CA ASN A 3 0.70 21.08 10.90
C ASN A 3 1.49 19.76 10.92
N PRO A 4 2.46 19.57 11.83
CA PRO A 4 3.26 18.34 11.88
C PRO A 4 2.46 17.07 12.20
N TYR A 5 1.22 17.20 12.66
CA TYR A 5 0.31 16.08 12.91
C TYR A 5 -0.56 15.70 11.70
N ASP A 6 -0.57 16.51 10.63
CA ASP A 6 -1.31 16.21 9.40
C ASP A 6 -0.42 15.43 8.44
N MET A 7 -0.31 14.12 8.69
CA MET A 7 0.54 13.24 7.89
C MET A 7 -0.13 12.82 6.60
N ASN A 8 0.61 12.92 5.50
CA ASN A 8 0.14 12.41 4.22
C ASN A 8 0.17 10.86 4.20
N GLN A 9 -0.54 10.25 3.26
CA GLN A 9 -0.62 8.78 3.16
C GLN A 9 0.77 8.12 3.01
N ALA A 10 1.70 8.76 2.31
CA ALA A 10 3.04 8.24 2.11
C ALA A 10 3.87 8.26 3.40
N GLU A 11 3.74 9.33 4.20
CA GLU A 11 4.36 9.50 5.51
C GLU A 11 3.88 8.43 6.50
N ILE A 12 2.56 8.17 6.55
CA ILE A 12 1.98 7.13 7.41
C ILE A 12 2.54 5.75 7.05
N ILE A 13 2.60 5.42 5.76
CA ILE A 13 3.13 4.13 5.30
C ILE A 13 4.64 4.02 5.60
N CYS A 14 5.39 5.12 5.47
CA CYS A 14 6.81 5.13 5.80
C CYS A 14 7.07 4.97 7.31
N ALA A 15 6.28 5.63 8.17
CA ALA A 15 6.31 5.40 9.61
C ALA A 15 6.07 3.92 9.94
N LEU A 16 5.02 3.33 9.38
CA LEU A 16 4.70 1.92 9.56
C LEU A 16 5.85 1.01 9.13
N ALA A 17 6.47 1.28 7.98
CA ALA A 17 7.59 0.48 7.48
C ALA A 17 8.81 0.54 8.43
N LEU A 18 9.10 1.70 9.01
CA LEU A 18 10.18 1.89 9.99
C LEU A 18 9.90 1.14 11.30
N GLU A 19 8.66 1.21 11.80
CA GLU A 19 8.25 0.44 12.99
C GLU A 19 8.34 -1.06 12.74
N LEU A 20 7.85 -1.53 11.59
CA LEU A 20 7.90 -2.94 11.22
C LEU A 20 9.35 -3.43 11.07
N MET A 21 10.25 -2.62 10.49
CA MET A 21 11.67 -2.93 10.41
C MET A 21 12.33 -3.01 11.79
N THR A 22 11.88 -2.21 12.75
CA THR A 22 12.37 -2.25 14.13
C THR A 22 11.84 -3.50 14.84
N ALA A 23 10.55 -3.79 14.69
CA ALA A 23 9.92 -4.99 15.24
C ALA A 23 10.51 -6.28 14.65
N SER A 24 10.89 -6.30 13.37
CA SER A 24 11.46 -7.50 12.74
C SER A 24 12.78 -7.94 13.36
N ARG A 25 13.53 -7.01 13.95
CA ARG A 25 14.82 -7.29 14.59
C ARG A 25 14.64 -8.06 15.90
N SER A 26 13.50 -7.94 16.57
CA SER A 26 13.22 -8.71 17.80
C SER A 26 12.82 -10.15 17.49
N VAL A 27 12.38 -10.43 16.27
CA VAL A 27 12.01 -11.77 15.83
C VAL A 27 13.25 -12.50 15.32
N ILE A 28 13.60 -13.60 15.98
CA ILE A 28 14.73 -14.46 15.61
C ILE A 28 14.22 -15.71 14.90
N ASN A 29 14.83 -16.05 13.76
CA ASN A 29 14.52 -17.28 13.07
C ASN A 29 15.04 -18.48 13.88
N PRO A 30 14.17 -19.47 14.22
CA PRO A 30 14.56 -20.59 15.09
C PRO A 30 15.62 -21.51 14.46
N LEU A 31 15.67 -21.58 13.13
CA LEU A 31 16.58 -22.42 12.34
C LEU A 31 17.93 -21.73 12.11
N THR A 32 17.92 -20.49 11.64
CA THR A 32 19.16 -19.78 11.27
C THR A 32 19.79 -19.00 12.43
N LYS A 33 19.07 -18.84 13.54
CA LYS A 33 19.47 -18.05 14.73
C LYS A 33 19.80 -16.58 14.41
N GLN A 34 19.37 -16.09 13.26
CA GLN A 34 19.56 -14.70 12.84
C GLN A 34 18.23 -13.91 12.90
N PRO A 35 18.29 -12.59 13.13
CA PRO A 35 17.10 -11.74 13.07
C PRO A 35 16.55 -11.68 11.65
N PHE A 36 15.24 -11.50 11.53
CA PHE A 36 14.59 -11.33 10.23
C PHE A 36 15.02 -10.03 9.55
N ARG A 37 15.60 -10.14 8.35
CA ARG A 37 15.96 -9.00 7.49
C ARG A 37 14.92 -8.86 6.36
N MET A 38 14.04 -7.89 6.51
CA MET A 38 13.01 -7.59 5.51
C MET A 38 13.51 -6.60 4.45
N LYS A 39 12.93 -6.69 3.25
CA LYS A 39 13.13 -5.76 2.15
C LYS A 39 11.87 -4.94 1.96
N PHE A 40 12.02 -3.63 1.88
CA PHE A 40 10.89 -2.71 1.66
C PHE A 40 11.13 -1.87 0.41
N GLY A 41 10.08 -1.73 -0.40
CA GLY A 41 10.06 -0.86 -1.56
C GLY A 41 8.78 -0.05 -1.60
N PHE A 42 8.90 1.23 -1.91
CA PHE A 42 7.80 2.18 -1.92
C PHE A 42 7.75 2.93 -3.25
N HIS A 43 6.59 2.86 -3.89
CA HIS A 43 6.30 3.54 -5.14
C HIS A 43 4.87 4.07 -5.13
N SER A 44 4.70 5.30 -5.58
CA SER A 44 3.40 5.95 -5.69
C SER A 44 3.06 6.23 -7.16
N GLY A 45 1.80 5.98 -7.52
CA GLY A 45 1.28 6.15 -8.86
C GLY A 45 -0.18 5.67 -8.96
N PRO A 46 -0.84 5.89 -10.11
CA PRO A 46 -2.22 5.48 -10.33
C PRO A 46 -2.36 3.96 -10.37
N ALA A 47 -3.44 3.43 -9.80
CA ALA A 47 -3.78 2.01 -9.83
C ALA A 47 -5.29 1.83 -10.00
N VAL A 48 -5.69 0.65 -10.50
CA VAL A 48 -7.08 0.26 -10.65
C VAL A 48 -7.35 -0.90 -9.72
N GLY A 49 -8.34 -0.77 -8.84
CA GLY A 49 -8.80 -1.85 -7.96
C GLY A 49 -10.10 -2.49 -8.45
N GLY A 50 -10.28 -3.78 -8.19
CA GLY A 50 -11.50 -4.50 -8.50
C GLY A 50 -11.60 -5.85 -7.80
N ILE A 51 -12.77 -6.48 -7.90
CA ILE A 51 -12.99 -7.84 -7.43
C ILE A 51 -12.75 -8.81 -8.60
N VAL A 52 -12.01 -9.88 -8.36
CA VAL A 52 -11.70 -10.94 -9.32
C VAL A 52 -12.26 -12.26 -8.81
N GLY A 53 -12.78 -13.06 -9.73
CA GLY A 53 -13.32 -14.40 -9.47
C GLY A 53 -14.83 -14.45 -9.47
N ASN A 54 -15.39 -15.63 -9.75
CA ASN A 54 -16.84 -15.85 -9.82
C ASN A 54 -17.37 -16.69 -8.65
N ARG A 55 -16.51 -17.49 -8.00
CA ARG A 55 -16.83 -18.31 -6.82
C ARG A 55 -16.01 -17.88 -5.61
N ASN A 56 -14.73 -17.59 -5.82
CA ASN A 56 -13.82 -17.04 -4.82
C ASN A 56 -13.52 -15.60 -5.19
N TYR A 57 -14.21 -14.65 -4.54
CA TYR A 57 -14.01 -13.23 -4.78
C TYR A 57 -12.77 -12.73 -4.04
N GLN A 58 -11.82 -12.15 -4.78
CA GLN A 58 -10.61 -11.55 -4.23
C GLN A 58 -10.49 -10.10 -4.67
N TYR A 59 -10.13 -9.21 -3.75
CA TYR A 59 -9.76 -7.85 -4.10
C TYR A 59 -8.37 -7.85 -4.72
N CYS A 60 -8.27 -7.34 -5.94
CA CYS A 60 -7.01 -7.24 -6.65
C CYS A 60 -6.78 -5.80 -7.11
N LEU A 61 -5.52 -5.38 -7.00
CA LEU A 61 -5.03 -4.13 -7.56
C LEU A 61 -4.27 -4.44 -8.85
N PHE A 62 -4.50 -3.65 -9.88
CA PHE A 62 -3.86 -3.74 -11.19
C PHE A 62 -3.27 -2.40 -11.59
N GLY A 63 -2.14 -2.46 -12.28
CA GLY A 63 -1.51 -1.27 -12.83
C GLY A 63 0.01 -1.38 -12.85
N ASP A 64 0.59 -0.48 -13.63
CA ASP A 64 2.02 -0.33 -13.76
C ASP A 64 2.69 0.09 -12.44
N THR A 65 1.99 0.86 -11.60
CA THR A 65 2.45 1.24 -10.25
C THR A 65 2.78 0.02 -9.40
N ILE A 66 1.96 -1.03 -9.42
CA ILE A 66 2.17 -2.21 -8.57
C ILE A 66 3.34 -3.05 -9.10
N ASN A 67 3.46 -3.13 -10.42
CA ASN A 67 4.60 -3.79 -11.06
C ASN A 67 5.91 -3.02 -10.81
N THR A 68 5.87 -1.68 -10.79
CA THR A 68 7.04 -0.86 -10.48
C THR A 68 7.38 -0.97 -8.99
N ALA A 69 6.38 -0.94 -8.11
CA ALA A 69 6.56 -1.13 -6.66
C ALA A 69 7.23 -2.46 -6.35
N SER A 70 6.78 -3.56 -6.99
CA SER A 70 7.41 -4.87 -6.80
C SER A 70 8.88 -4.87 -7.24
N ARG A 71 9.21 -4.21 -8.37
CA ARG A 71 10.60 -4.06 -8.84
C ARG A 71 11.45 -3.22 -7.88
N VAL A 72 10.91 -2.13 -7.33
CA VAL A 72 11.58 -1.30 -6.31
C VAL A 72 11.87 -2.16 -5.06
N THR A 73 10.93 -3.00 -4.64
CA THR A 73 11.14 -3.92 -3.51
C THR A 73 12.18 -5.00 -3.83
N THR A 74 12.13 -5.63 -5.00
CA THR A 74 13.08 -6.69 -5.38
C THR A 74 14.51 -6.17 -5.47
N SER A 75 14.70 -4.97 -6.02
CA SER A 75 16.00 -4.29 -6.15
C SER A 75 16.51 -3.66 -4.84
N SER A 76 15.69 -3.67 -3.78
CA SER A 76 16.09 -3.15 -2.47
C SER A 76 17.10 -4.05 -1.75
N GLU A 77 17.84 -3.45 -0.82
CA GLU A 77 18.76 -4.15 0.07
C GLU A 77 18.04 -4.60 1.36
N PRO A 78 18.37 -5.78 1.92
CA PRO A 78 17.77 -6.23 3.17
C PRO A 78 18.05 -5.26 4.32
N GLY A 79 17.02 -4.94 5.10
CA GLY A 79 17.12 -4.00 6.23
C GLY A 79 17.16 -2.53 5.82
N LYS A 80 16.82 -2.21 4.57
CA LYS A 80 16.65 -0.84 4.08
C LYS A 80 15.30 -0.67 3.41
N ILE A 81 14.84 0.58 3.36
CA ILE A 81 13.57 0.97 2.73
C ILE A 81 13.90 1.77 1.46
N HIS A 82 13.53 1.21 0.31
CA HIS A 82 13.83 1.76 -1.01
C HIS A 82 12.67 2.62 -1.51
N LEU A 83 12.95 3.84 -1.94
CA LEU A 83 11.99 4.78 -2.47
C LEU A 83 12.23 5.02 -3.96
N SER A 84 11.15 5.01 -4.73
CA SER A 84 11.15 5.55 -6.10
C SER A 84 11.20 7.08 -6.11
N ALA A 85 11.59 7.69 -7.24
CA ALA A 85 11.56 9.14 -7.41
C ALA A 85 10.16 9.76 -7.15
N THR A 86 9.09 9.15 -7.66
CA THR A 86 7.72 9.65 -7.44
C THR A 86 7.32 9.63 -5.97
N SER A 87 7.74 8.59 -5.24
CA SER A 87 7.53 8.52 -3.80
C SER A 87 8.37 9.53 -3.02
N TYR A 88 9.61 9.75 -3.44
CA TYR A 88 10.47 10.76 -2.85
C TYR A 88 9.86 12.16 -2.99
N GLU A 89 9.26 12.48 -4.13
CA GLU A 89 8.58 13.77 -4.31
C GLU A 89 7.44 14.01 -3.32
N LEU A 90 6.79 12.96 -2.82
CA LEU A 90 5.76 13.06 -1.78
C LEU A 90 6.33 13.22 -0.37
N LEU A 91 7.60 12.85 -0.17
CA LEU A 91 8.30 12.89 1.12
C LEU A 91 9.30 14.04 1.23
N LYS A 92 9.75 14.65 0.13
CA LYS A 92 10.84 15.64 0.12
C LYS A 92 10.53 16.88 0.98
N ASP A 93 9.27 17.25 1.09
CA ASP A 93 8.81 18.40 1.87
C ASP A 93 8.45 18.01 3.32
N SER A 94 8.59 16.73 3.66
CA SER A 94 8.34 16.21 5.00
C SER A 94 9.48 16.58 5.93
N VAL A 95 9.14 17.14 7.09
CA VAL A 95 10.10 17.41 8.17
C VAL A 95 10.36 16.14 8.99
N CYS A 96 9.52 15.11 8.82
CA CYS A 96 9.49 13.94 9.69
C CYS A 96 10.48 12.84 9.29
N PHE A 97 10.96 12.83 8.06
CA PHE A 97 11.75 11.73 7.53
C PHE A 97 13.02 12.19 6.83
N ALA A 98 14.13 11.51 7.13
CA ALA A 98 15.39 11.71 6.44
C ALA A 98 15.50 10.75 5.25
N THR A 99 15.88 11.27 4.09
CA THR A 99 16.07 10.49 2.86
C THR A 99 17.45 10.77 2.27
N ALA A 100 18.00 9.79 1.57
CA ALA A 100 19.30 9.89 0.89
C ALA A 100 19.20 9.42 -0.56
N TYR A 101 19.85 10.14 -1.47
CA TYR A 101 19.93 9.72 -2.86
C TYR A 101 20.77 8.44 -2.98
N ARG A 102 20.23 7.43 -3.67
CA ARG A 102 20.90 6.15 -3.91
C ARG A 102 21.68 6.17 -5.22
N GLY A 103 21.14 6.83 -6.23
CA GLY A 103 21.61 6.72 -7.61
C GLY A 103 20.50 6.29 -8.56
N LYS A 104 20.89 6.08 -9.82
CA LYS A 104 20.02 5.52 -10.86
C LYS A 104 20.01 3.99 -10.76
N THR A 105 18.81 3.42 -10.78
CA THR A 105 18.60 1.98 -10.77
C THR A 105 17.85 1.57 -12.02
N GLU A 106 18.34 0.52 -12.69
CA GLU A 106 17.65 -0.04 -13.84
C GLU A 106 16.44 -0.86 -13.42
N MET A 107 15.26 -0.49 -13.93
CA MET A 107 14.03 -1.24 -13.76
C MET A 107 13.53 -1.71 -15.12
N LYS A 108 13.32 -3.03 -15.25
CA LYS A 108 12.82 -3.63 -16.48
C LYS A 108 11.50 -2.98 -16.92
N GLY A 109 11.47 -2.48 -18.15
CA GLY A 109 10.32 -1.81 -18.75
C GLY A 109 10.16 -0.33 -18.40
N LYS A 110 10.99 0.22 -17.51
CA LYS A 110 11.03 1.64 -17.14
C LYS A 110 12.35 2.33 -17.50
N GLY A 111 13.43 1.56 -17.65
CA GLY A 111 14.77 2.08 -17.87
C GLY A 111 15.44 2.46 -16.55
N SER A 112 16.43 3.34 -16.63
CA SER A 112 17.11 3.89 -15.45
C SER A 112 16.23 4.94 -14.76
N MET A 113 15.90 4.72 -13.49
CA MET A 113 15.15 5.66 -12.66
C MET A 113 15.95 6.09 -11.44
N ASP A 114 15.79 7.35 -11.04
CA ASP A 114 16.36 7.85 -9.80
C ASP A 114 15.67 7.22 -8.58
N THR A 115 16.49 6.84 -7.61
CA THR A 115 16.05 6.12 -6.41
C THR A 115 16.69 6.68 -5.16
N TYR A 116 16.01 6.47 -4.03
CA TYR A 116 16.38 7.04 -2.74
C TYR A 116 16.24 5.99 -1.65
N TRP A 117 16.99 6.16 -0.57
CA TRP A 117 16.83 5.43 0.67
C TRP A 117 16.08 6.26 1.68
N LEU A 118 15.12 5.64 2.39
CA LEU A 118 14.59 6.20 3.62
C LEU A 118 15.54 5.80 4.76
N LEU A 119 16.18 6.79 5.38
CA LEU A 119 17.17 6.56 6.44
C LEU A 119 16.50 6.32 7.79
N GLY A 120 15.42 7.05 8.07
CA GLY A 120 14.73 6.97 9.35
C GLY A 120 13.93 8.23 9.65
N PRO A 121 13.34 8.28 10.85
CA PRO A 121 12.69 9.48 11.34
C PRO A 121 13.72 10.57 11.65
N THR A 122 13.35 11.82 11.40
CA THR A 122 14.11 13.00 11.85
C THR A 122 13.88 13.22 13.34
N GLU A 123 14.81 13.90 14.03
CA GLU A 123 14.68 14.29 15.44
C GLU A 123 13.33 14.93 15.77
N THR A 124 12.85 15.82 14.89
CA THR A 124 11.53 16.46 15.02
C THR A 124 10.39 15.46 15.14
N TYR A 125 10.42 14.36 14.37
CA TYR A 125 9.40 13.32 14.44
C TYR A 125 9.48 12.52 15.74
N LEU A 126 10.70 12.23 16.22
CA LEU A 126 10.90 11.53 17.49
C LEU A 126 10.35 12.35 18.65
N SER A 127 10.64 13.66 18.71
CA SER A 127 10.09 14.53 19.75
C SER A 127 8.55 14.59 19.74
N LEU A 128 7.94 14.57 18.54
CA LEU A 128 6.48 14.54 18.39
C LEU A 128 5.87 13.21 18.86
N LEU A 129 6.52 12.10 18.54
CA LEU A 129 6.11 10.78 19.01
C LEU A 129 6.22 10.69 20.53
N GLU A 130 7.30 11.16 21.13
CA GLU A 130 7.48 11.20 22.59
C GLU A 130 6.43 12.07 23.27
N ALA A 131 6.16 13.26 22.73
CA ALA A 131 5.11 14.16 23.22
C ALA A 131 3.69 13.54 23.10
N THR A 132 3.48 12.64 22.15
CA THR A 132 2.21 11.91 21.99
C THR A 132 2.14 10.71 22.93
N ARG A 133 3.26 10.01 23.11
CA ARG A 133 3.38 8.87 24.03
C ARG A 133 3.12 9.32 25.46
N THR A 134 3.71 10.43 25.90
CA THR A 134 3.49 10.98 27.25
C THR A 134 2.07 11.48 27.49
N ARG A 135 1.35 11.92 26.45
CA ARG A 135 -0.08 12.30 26.53
C ARG A 135 -1.04 11.11 26.65
N ASN A 136 -0.65 9.92 26.20
CA ASN A 136 -1.51 8.74 26.14
C ASN A 136 -1.16 7.63 27.14
N VAL A 137 -0.24 7.86 28.09
CA VAL A 137 -0.10 6.99 29.28
C VAL A 137 -0.77 7.67 30.46
N PRO A 138 -2.01 7.32 30.85
CA PRO A 138 -2.35 7.46 32.26
C PRO A 138 -1.37 6.54 33.00
N SER A 139 -0.65 7.08 33.97
CA SER A 139 0.13 6.28 34.91
C SER A 139 -0.77 5.13 35.40
N VAL A 140 -0.53 3.92 34.93
CA VAL A 140 -1.09 2.72 35.55
C VAL A 140 -0.42 2.67 36.92
N ASN A 141 -1.08 3.26 37.91
CA ASN A 141 -0.76 3.06 39.30
C ASN A 141 -0.90 1.56 39.54
N LEU A 142 0.22 0.86 39.61
CA LEU A 142 0.30 -0.57 39.79
C LEU A 142 0.01 -0.96 41.26
N LEU A 143 -1.02 -0.36 41.87
CA LEU A 143 -1.54 -0.69 43.20
C LEU A 143 -3.00 -0.26 43.29
N ASN A 144 -3.89 -1.03 42.68
CA ASN A 144 -5.15 -1.45 43.30
C ASN A 144 -5.85 -2.42 42.35
N GLY A 145 -6.03 -3.66 42.81
CA GLY A 145 -6.81 -4.64 42.10
C GLY A 145 -8.26 -4.20 42.01
N ASN A 146 -8.71 -3.86 40.82
CA ASN A 146 -10.09 -3.90 40.35
C ASN A 146 -10.04 -4.17 38.84
N LYS A 147 -10.74 -5.21 38.40
CA LYS A 147 -10.83 -5.63 36.99
C LYS A 147 -11.75 -4.66 36.25
N GLU A 148 -11.19 -3.76 35.45
CA GLU A 148 -11.91 -3.01 34.42
C GLU A 148 -11.07 -3.09 33.14
N GLU A 149 -11.58 -3.75 32.10
CA GLU A 149 -11.00 -3.71 30.75
C GLU A 149 -11.19 -2.32 30.16
N PRO A 150 -10.14 -1.60 29.71
CA PRO A 150 -10.35 -0.39 28.95
C PRO A 150 -10.67 -0.75 27.49
N LEU A 151 -11.91 -0.48 27.08
CA LEU A 151 -12.34 -0.47 25.68
C LEU A 151 -11.39 0.43 24.86
N LEU A 152 -10.62 -0.17 23.97
CA LEU A 152 -9.81 0.54 22.99
C LEU A 152 -10.73 1.37 22.10
N LEU A 153 -10.69 2.69 22.23
CA LEU A 153 -11.30 3.61 21.27
C LEU A 153 -10.48 3.54 19.98
N ALA A 154 -10.93 2.69 19.05
CA ALA A 154 -10.38 2.66 17.70
C ALA A 154 -10.43 4.07 17.09
N PRO A 155 -9.39 4.50 16.34
CA PRO A 155 -9.44 5.77 15.63
C PRO A 155 -10.63 5.76 14.67
N SER A 156 -11.49 6.76 14.80
CA SER A 156 -12.62 6.99 13.91
C SER A 156 -12.11 7.20 12.49
N ILE A 157 -12.26 6.17 11.66
CA ILE A 157 -12.16 6.30 10.21
C ILE A 157 -13.17 7.39 9.80
N PRO A 158 -12.77 8.45 9.08
CA PRO A 158 -13.73 9.41 8.57
C PRO A 158 -14.67 8.69 7.59
N THR A 159 -15.89 8.42 8.05
CA THR A 159 -17.01 7.95 7.26
C THR A 159 -17.54 9.10 6.41
N SER A 160 -16.89 9.38 5.28
CA SER A 160 -17.47 10.25 4.25
C SER A 160 -16.95 9.91 2.86
N SER A 161 -17.49 8.83 2.29
CA SER A 161 -18.20 8.89 1.02
C SER A 161 -18.90 7.56 0.85
N THR A 162 -20.22 7.56 0.95
CA THR A 162 -21.06 6.42 0.58
C THR A 162 -20.68 6.00 -0.85
N LEU A 163 -19.92 4.92 -1.00
CA LEU A 163 -19.84 4.21 -2.26
C LEU A 163 -21.27 3.79 -2.60
N LYS A 164 -21.91 4.48 -3.53
CA LYS A 164 -23.18 4.04 -4.11
C LYS A 164 -22.91 2.71 -4.79
N VAL A 165 -23.15 1.62 -4.09
CA VAL A 165 -23.27 0.29 -4.70
C VAL A 165 -24.55 0.32 -5.51
N SER A 166 -24.45 0.61 -6.81
CA SER A 166 -25.54 0.36 -7.73
C SER A 166 -25.71 -1.15 -7.86
N LYS A 167 -26.74 -1.69 -7.21
CA LYS A 167 -27.17 -3.08 -7.36
C LYS A 167 -27.67 -3.24 -8.80
N VAL A 168 -26.87 -3.87 -9.67
CA VAL A 168 -27.31 -4.22 -11.02
C VAL A 168 -28.11 -5.52 -10.89
N PRO A 169 -29.42 -5.56 -11.17
CA PRO A 169 -30.17 -6.81 -11.15
C PRO A 169 -29.67 -7.68 -12.32
N PHE A 170 -29.19 -8.88 -12.03
CA PHE A 170 -28.94 -9.89 -13.04
C PHE A 170 -30.22 -10.72 -13.18
N ASN A 171 -30.95 -10.52 -14.28
CA ASN A 171 -32.05 -11.40 -14.67
C ASN A 171 -31.45 -12.70 -15.23
N ASN A 172 -31.91 -13.83 -14.71
CA ASN A 172 -31.62 -15.15 -15.24
C ASN A 172 -32.60 -15.45 -16.39
N GLY A 173 -32.08 -15.80 -17.56
CA GLY A 173 -32.87 -16.24 -18.72
C GLY A 173 -32.62 -15.37 -19.94
N ASP A 174 -31.77 -15.85 -20.86
CA ASP A 174 -32.20 -16.23 -22.21
C ASP A 174 -30.99 -16.57 -23.07
N LEU A 175 -31.12 -17.69 -23.77
CA LEU A 175 -30.12 -18.35 -24.59
C LEU A 175 -30.47 -18.07 -26.06
N ILE A 176 -29.81 -17.10 -26.72
CA ILE A 176 -29.91 -16.92 -28.19
C ILE A 176 -28.60 -16.32 -28.75
N ASP A 177 -27.91 -17.09 -29.59
CA ASP A 177 -27.01 -16.64 -30.67
C ASP A 177 -27.78 -16.75 -32.01
N PRO A 178 -27.36 -16.19 -33.17
CA PRO A 178 -26.44 -15.08 -33.45
C PRO A 178 -26.99 -14.03 -34.47
N MET A 179 -26.29 -12.90 -34.60
CA MET A 179 -26.26 -11.97 -35.76
C MET A 179 -27.58 -11.38 -36.31
N SER A 180 -27.87 -10.12 -35.99
CA SER A 180 -28.33 -9.11 -36.97
C SER A 180 -28.31 -7.67 -36.41
N SER A 181 -27.88 -6.74 -37.27
CA SER A 181 -28.09 -5.27 -37.24
C SER A 181 -27.31 -4.39 -36.26
N LEU A 182 -26.43 -3.57 -36.84
CA LEU A 182 -25.91 -2.33 -36.25
C LEU A 182 -27.03 -1.29 -36.11
N THR A 183 -27.19 -0.71 -34.92
CA THR A 183 -27.57 0.70 -34.79
C THR A 183 -26.92 1.32 -33.55
N ARG A 184 -26.29 2.48 -33.78
CA ARG A 184 -25.65 3.37 -32.80
C ARG A 184 -26.62 3.78 -31.68
N THR A 185 -26.26 3.54 -30.41
CA THR A 185 -26.37 4.52 -29.31
C THR A 185 -25.59 4.07 -28.07
N SER A 186 -24.87 5.03 -27.50
CA SER A 186 -24.14 5.06 -26.22
C SER A 186 -24.59 4.07 -25.13
N SER A 187 -23.74 3.08 -24.82
CA SER A 187 -23.62 2.46 -23.49
C SER A 187 -22.41 1.50 -23.47
N LEU A 188 -21.39 1.83 -22.68
CA LEU A 188 -20.16 1.05 -22.52
C LEU A 188 -20.44 -0.19 -21.65
N THR A 189 -20.95 -1.25 -22.27
CA THR A 189 -21.33 -2.50 -21.60
C THR A 189 -20.18 -3.52 -21.64
N LYS A 190 -19.81 -4.02 -20.45
CA LYS A 190 -19.14 -5.28 -20.05
C LYS A 190 -17.90 -5.84 -20.79
N ASN A 191 -17.51 -5.40 -21.99
CA ASN A 191 -16.39 -6.01 -22.73
C ASN A 191 -15.11 -5.16 -22.79
N ASN A 192 -15.05 -4.02 -22.10
CA ASN A 192 -13.94 -3.08 -22.26
C ASN A 192 -12.81 -3.16 -21.21
N VAL A 193 -12.92 -3.99 -20.17
CA VAL A 193 -11.82 -4.15 -19.20
C VAL A 193 -10.87 -5.26 -19.65
N LEU A 194 -11.40 -6.42 -20.06
CA LEU A 194 -10.60 -7.57 -20.49
C LEU A 194 -9.92 -7.33 -21.85
N ASN A 195 -10.60 -6.68 -22.79
CA ASN A 195 -10.00 -6.30 -24.07
C ASN A 195 -8.94 -5.19 -23.91
N LYS A 196 -9.13 -4.25 -22.98
CA LYS A 196 -8.15 -3.20 -22.65
C LYS A 196 -6.96 -3.72 -21.82
N MET A 197 -7.12 -4.86 -21.12
CA MET A 197 -6.03 -5.61 -20.50
C MET A 197 -5.18 -6.34 -21.54
N LYS A 198 -5.81 -6.92 -22.59
CA LYS A 198 -5.10 -7.56 -23.72
C LYS A 198 -4.37 -6.54 -24.62
N GLU A 199 -4.97 -5.38 -24.88
CA GLU A 199 -4.35 -4.31 -25.68
C GLU A 199 -3.13 -3.65 -25.01
N LYS A 200 -2.97 -3.77 -23.68
CA LYS A 200 -1.91 -3.07 -22.93
C LYS A 200 -0.76 -3.94 -22.43
N ASN A 201 -0.72 -5.24 -22.75
CA ASN A 201 0.32 -6.17 -22.24
C ASN A 201 0.50 -6.11 -20.70
N LEU A 202 -0.58 -5.89 -19.93
CA LEU A 202 -0.51 -5.98 -18.47
C LEU A 202 -0.58 -7.45 -18.03
N SER A 203 0.58 -8.05 -17.78
CA SER A 203 0.66 -9.39 -17.18
C SER A 203 0.35 -9.34 -15.68
N CYS A 204 -0.53 -10.23 -15.21
CA CYS A 204 -0.70 -10.52 -13.79
C CYS A 204 0.54 -11.27 -13.26
N PRO A 205 1.16 -10.86 -12.14
CA PRO A 205 2.32 -11.58 -11.59
C PRO A 205 1.94 -12.85 -10.81
N PHE A 206 0.66 -13.22 -10.72
CA PHE A 206 0.17 -14.33 -9.88
C PHE A 206 -0.01 -15.68 -10.60
N SER A 207 0.53 -15.87 -11.81
CA SER A 207 0.42 -17.14 -12.56
C SER A 207 1.27 -18.30 -12.00
N GLY A 208 1.75 -18.25 -10.75
CA GLY A 208 2.75 -19.19 -10.25
C GLY A 208 2.51 -19.79 -8.86
N ALA A 209 1.35 -19.59 -8.23
CA ALA A 209 1.00 -20.32 -7.02
C ALA A 209 0.28 -21.63 -7.39
N GLN A 210 1.05 -22.66 -7.77
CA GLN A 210 0.56 -24.03 -7.66
C GLN A 210 0.50 -24.37 -6.17
N LEU A 211 -0.70 -24.74 -5.72
CA LEU A 211 -0.95 -25.36 -4.40
C LEU A 211 -0.19 -26.67 -4.27
#